data_AF-A0A2V3JK79-F1
#
_entry.id   AF-A0A2V3JK79-F1
#
_cell.length_a   1.000
_cell.length_b   1.000
_cell.length_c   1.000
_cell.angle_alpha   90.00
_cell.angle_beta   90.00
_cell.angle_gamma   90.00
#
_symmetry.space_group_name_H-M   'P 1'
#
loop_
_entity.id
_entity.type
_entity.pdbx_description
1 polymer ?
#
loop_
_entity_poly.entity_id
_entity_poly.type
_entity_poly.pdbx_seq_one_letter_code
_entity_poly.pdbx_strand_id
1 'polypeptide(L)'
;MTRLPLVAAAVVILAFAGVGAASMPPVPYFSQCDPRWGSDKLGGDGQTIYSQGCTLTSAAMVMAYYGVDTDPKRLNDAIGRAGYDENYWIHWSAVSDACHDETNQIEYSPGTVKPFDTTVLNTHLDAGHPVIVNVGGHFVVVTGRSDGTYYINDPISSAKSTLDAYPNRVGMHIYSGNPPDINKPLVGDWNGNGTDTTGIYNYTTANFSLDSGLNISFSISGDIPITGDWNGNGYDTIGVFRPSTAQFFLDYDNDGVSDMNATFGVIGDIPVVGDWDGDGGDNIGVFRQNHSDSGLTMFFLDLDNSGGSADQSVAFGEPDDLPVIGDWDGDGDDNIGLYRPGSTTGVFYLDIDNDGGAADIVTPEYGDLGDIPIAGDWDGDSDDNIGVYRPGTGEFFLNASMPSVPKTIYVDDDFSDDPSEHKWDTIQEGVDDATDGDTVIVYAGEYNETVGVGVENSITLWGAGVDVVTVRSKCTWGRVFDVTAGYTRHRHKLRFFYR
;
A
#
# COMPACT_ATOMS: atom_id res chain seq x y z
N MET A 1 -20.86 7.02 25.51
CA MET A 1 -21.49 6.29 24.38
C MET A 1 -20.46 5.28 23.95
N THR A 2 -20.81 4.02 23.69
CA THR A 2 -19.84 3.06 23.15
C THR A 2 -19.46 3.54 21.75
N ARG A 3 -18.22 4.01 21.55
CA ARG A 3 -17.61 4.04 20.22
C ARG A 3 -17.54 2.59 19.73
N LEU A 4 -17.70 2.40 18.43
CA LEU A 4 -17.42 1.12 17.77
C LEU A 4 -15.89 0.95 17.73
N PRO A 5 -15.36 -0.30 17.63
CA PRO A 5 -13.95 -0.48 17.26
C PRO A 5 -13.70 0.22 15.91
N LEU A 6 -12.53 0.82 15.76
CA LEU A 6 -12.05 1.30 14.47
C LEU A 6 -11.62 0.09 13.63
N VAL A 7 -11.49 0.30 12.33
CA VAL A 7 -11.23 -0.70 11.30
C VAL A 7 -10.14 -0.14 10.40
N ALA A 8 -9.12 -0.93 10.09
CA ALA A 8 -7.91 -0.46 9.41
C ALA A 8 -7.93 -0.74 7.90
N ALA A 9 -7.64 0.27 7.07
CA ALA A 9 -7.51 0.08 5.63
C ALA A 9 -6.18 -0.56 5.24
N ALA A 10 -6.14 -1.88 5.29
CA ALA A 10 -4.98 -2.63 4.81
C ALA A 10 -4.85 -2.60 3.27
N VAL A 11 -4.08 -1.63 2.77
CA VAL A 11 -3.79 -1.51 1.34
C VAL A 11 -2.82 -2.57 0.85
N VAL A 12 -3.32 -3.37 -0.08
CA VAL A 12 -2.57 -4.46 -0.71
C VAL A 12 -1.93 -4.02 -2.03
N ILE A 13 -0.61 -3.85 -2.02
CA ILE A 13 0.14 -3.50 -3.24
C ILE A 13 1.15 -4.58 -3.58
N LEU A 14 1.05 -5.11 -4.80
CA LEU A 14 2.25 -5.54 -5.52
C LEU A 14 2.19 -5.21 -7.01
N ALA A 15 3.21 -4.49 -7.47
CA ALA A 15 3.46 -4.11 -8.86
C ALA A 15 3.95 -5.30 -9.72
N PHE A 16 3.16 -6.38 -9.79
CA PHE A 16 3.53 -7.62 -10.48
C PHE A 16 2.30 -8.17 -11.24
N ALA A 17 2.48 -8.39 -12.55
CA ALA A 17 2.48 -9.73 -13.13
C ALA A 17 1.37 -10.75 -12.68
N GLY A 18 0.39 -11.12 -13.53
CA GLY A 18 -0.69 -12.16 -13.36
C GLY A 18 -1.59 -12.62 -14.58
N VAL A 19 -1.75 -13.94 -14.91
CA VAL A 19 -2.79 -14.58 -15.81
C VAL A 19 -3.86 -15.26 -14.97
N GLY A 20 -5.07 -15.50 -15.47
CA GLY A 20 -5.61 -15.32 -16.84
C GLY A 20 -6.46 -16.55 -17.22
N ALA A 21 -7.27 -16.63 -18.29
CA ALA A 21 -7.62 -15.68 -19.34
C ALA A 21 -8.95 -14.96 -19.03
N ALA A 22 -8.80 -13.66 -18.86
CA ALA A 22 -9.26 -12.97 -17.67
C ALA A 22 -8.60 -11.59 -17.77
N SER A 23 -9.28 -10.46 -17.56
CA SER A 23 -8.59 -9.15 -17.54
C SER A 23 -7.40 -9.15 -16.58
N MET A 24 -6.34 -8.53 -17.04
CA MET A 24 -4.98 -8.80 -16.58
C MET A 24 -4.53 -7.70 -15.61
N PRO A 25 -3.45 -7.85 -14.82
CA PRO A 25 -2.97 -6.79 -13.95
C PRO A 25 -2.70 -5.49 -14.72
N PRO A 26 -2.73 -4.33 -14.04
CA PRO A 26 -2.34 -3.07 -14.62
C PRO A 26 -0.92 -3.19 -15.16
N VAL A 27 -0.73 -2.67 -16.37
CA VAL A 27 0.60 -2.50 -16.92
C VAL A 27 1.35 -1.51 -16.04
N PRO A 28 2.49 -1.89 -15.42
CA PRO A 28 3.29 -0.97 -14.63
C PRO A 28 3.67 0.26 -15.44
N TYR A 29 3.69 1.44 -14.81
CA TYR A 29 4.18 2.65 -15.45
C TYR A 29 5.67 2.85 -15.16
N PHE A 30 6.49 2.88 -16.20
CA PHE A 30 7.87 3.32 -16.12
C PHE A 30 8.07 4.57 -16.98
N SER A 31 8.60 5.64 -16.40
CA SER A 31 9.07 6.79 -17.19
C SER A 31 10.50 6.54 -17.67
N GLN A 32 10.81 6.83 -18.93
CA GLN A 32 12.20 6.83 -19.38
C GLN A 32 13.03 7.96 -18.74
N CYS A 33 12.34 8.95 -18.18
CA CYS A 33 12.92 10.13 -17.54
C CYS A 33 13.29 9.94 -16.06
N ASP A 34 12.89 8.81 -15.45
CA ASP A 34 13.14 8.47 -14.04
C ASP A 34 14.65 8.46 -13.72
N PRO A 35 15.08 9.06 -12.60
CA PRO A 35 16.50 9.16 -12.24
C PRO A 35 17.19 7.82 -12.01
N ARG A 36 16.46 6.75 -11.62
CA ARG A 36 17.01 5.40 -11.36
C ARG A 36 17.77 4.82 -12.56
N TRP A 37 17.30 5.11 -13.77
CA TRP A 37 17.84 4.54 -15.01
C TRP A 37 17.99 5.56 -16.15
N GLY A 38 17.42 6.76 -16.06
CA GLY A 38 17.44 7.75 -17.14
C GLY A 38 18.84 8.14 -17.60
N SER A 39 19.85 8.04 -16.73
CA SER A 39 21.26 8.31 -17.06
C SER A 39 22.01 7.13 -17.71
N ASP A 40 21.48 5.90 -17.59
CA ASP A 40 22.09 4.70 -18.15
C ASP A 40 22.05 4.73 -19.68
N LYS A 41 23.03 4.07 -20.30
CA LYS A 41 23.18 4.01 -21.76
C LYS A 41 22.55 2.77 -22.35
N LEU A 42 21.80 2.92 -23.42
CA LEU A 42 21.29 1.83 -24.24
C LEU A 42 22.47 0.95 -24.71
N GLY A 43 22.47 -0.33 -24.30
CA GLY A 43 23.54 -1.28 -24.61
C GLY A 43 24.91 -0.94 -24.00
N GLY A 44 24.98 -0.02 -23.03
CA GLY A 44 26.19 0.40 -22.32
C GLY A 44 27.04 1.47 -23.03
N ASP A 45 26.95 1.62 -24.35
CA ASP A 45 27.72 2.61 -25.13
C ASP A 45 26.89 3.64 -25.90
N GLY A 46 25.56 3.45 -26.01
CA GLY A 46 24.65 4.30 -26.75
C GLY A 46 24.26 5.63 -26.12
N GLN A 47 23.12 6.14 -26.57
CA GLN A 47 22.42 7.29 -25.97
C GLN A 47 21.78 6.89 -24.64
N THR A 48 21.41 7.86 -23.81
CA THR A 48 20.81 7.57 -22.50
C THR A 48 19.35 7.15 -22.62
N ILE A 49 18.86 6.35 -21.67
CA ILE A 49 17.44 5.96 -21.56
C ILE A 49 16.54 7.20 -21.51
N TYR A 50 16.93 8.26 -20.78
CA TYR A 50 16.22 9.55 -20.79
C TYR A 50 16.03 10.10 -22.21
N SER A 51 17.05 10.01 -23.07
CA SER A 51 17.05 10.65 -24.38
C SER A 51 16.39 9.84 -25.50
N GLN A 52 16.52 8.51 -25.50
CA GLN A 52 16.01 7.63 -26.58
C GLN A 52 15.38 6.31 -26.09
N GLY A 53 15.12 6.18 -24.79
CA GLY A 53 14.69 4.94 -24.15
C GLY A 53 13.25 4.49 -24.42
N CYS A 54 12.41 5.27 -25.10
CA CYS A 54 10.97 4.98 -25.27
C CYS A 54 10.64 3.53 -25.67
N THR A 55 11.45 2.96 -26.56
CA THR A 55 11.33 1.57 -27.03
C THR A 55 11.63 0.56 -25.91
N LEU A 56 12.72 0.79 -25.16
CA LEU A 56 13.17 -0.01 -24.03
C LEU A 56 12.19 0.08 -22.85
N THR A 57 11.81 1.29 -22.47
CA THR A 57 10.89 1.53 -21.37
C THR A 57 9.50 0.96 -21.68
N SER A 58 9.02 1.07 -22.93
CA SER A 58 7.78 0.39 -23.35
C SER A 58 7.89 -1.13 -23.28
N ALA A 59 9.04 -1.70 -23.65
CA ALA A 59 9.29 -3.13 -23.52
C ALA A 59 9.31 -3.56 -22.04
N ALA A 60 10.01 -2.82 -21.17
CA ALA A 60 10.08 -3.11 -19.73
C ALA A 60 8.69 -3.10 -19.07
N MET A 61 7.83 -2.11 -19.37
CA MET A 61 6.46 -2.08 -18.86
C MET A 61 5.66 -3.33 -19.26
N VAL A 62 5.79 -3.79 -20.51
CA VAL A 62 5.13 -5.02 -20.98
C VAL A 62 5.74 -6.27 -20.38
N MET A 63 7.06 -6.34 -20.17
CA MET A 63 7.73 -7.49 -19.53
C MET A 63 7.37 -7.60 -18.04
N ALA A 64 7.32 -6.48 -17.31
CA ALA A 64 6.91 -6.45 -15.90
C ALA A 64 5.44 -6.85 -15.70
N TYR A 65 4.57 -6.42 -16.63
CA TYR A 65 3.20 -6.95 -16.74
C TYR A 65 3.17 -8.48 -16.95
N TYR A 66 4.18 -9.06 -17.61
CA TYR A 66 4.20 -10.48 -18.01
C TYR A 66 4.82 -11.48 -17.01
N GLY A 67 5.44 -11.05 -15.92
CA GLY A 67 6.14 -11.98 -15.00
C GLY A 67 7.46 -11.44 -14.46
N VAL A 68 8.07 -10.54 -15.21
CA VAL A 68 9.51 -10.33 -15.14
C VAL A 68 9.82 -9.27 -14.11
N ASP A 69 10.57 -9.61 -13.06
CA ASP A 69 11.20 -8.63 -12.18
C ASP A 69 12.18 -7.78 -13.00
N THR A 70 11.66 -6.66 -13.51
CA THR A 70 12.38 -5.82 -14.45
C THR A 70 11.89 -4.38 -14.44
N ASP A 71 12.83 -3.49 -14.67
CA ASP A 71 12.66 -2.07 -14.93
C ASP A 71 13.46 -1.73 -16.21
N PRO A 72 13.41 -0.50 -16.73
CA PRO A 72 14.15 -0.14 -17.94
C PRO A 72 15.66 -0.38 -17.85
N LYS A 73 16.28 -0.25 -16.67
CA LYS A 73 17.69 -0.59 -16.44
C LYS A 73 17.91 -2.10 -16.39
N ARG A 74 17.15 -2.85 -15.58
CA ARG A 74 17.27 -4.33 -15.49
C ARG A 74 17.11 -4.96 -16.88
N LEU A 75 16.15 -4.50 -17.69
CA LEU A 75 15.97 -4.97 -19.06
C LEU A 75 17.13 -4.59 -19.99
N ASN A 76 17.66 -3.37 -19.88
CA ASN A 76 18.81 -2.91 -20.67
C ASN A 76 20.08 -3.73 -20.37
N ASP A 77 20.31 -4.02 -19.09
CA ASP A 77 21.43 -4.84 -18.63
C ASP A 77 21.25 -6.31 -19.05
N ALA A 78 20.01 -6.84 -19.04
CA ALA A 78 19.69 -8.20 -19.48
C ALA A 78 19.87 -8.44 -20.98
N ILE A 79 19.35 -7.55 -21.85
CA ILE A 79 19.53 -7.68 -23.32
C ILE A 79 20.95 -7.26 -23.77
N GLY A 80 21.62 -6.43 -22.97
CA GLY A 80 22.99 -5.95 -23.19
C GLY A 80 23.19 -5.28 -24.55
N ARG A 81 24.46 -5.13 -24.98
CA ARG A 81 24.75 -4.52 -26.30
C ARG A 81 24.20 -5.32 -27.48
N ALA A 82 24.04 -6.64 -27.32
CA ALA A 82 23.54 -7.54 -28.36
C ALA A 82 22.04 -7.37 -28.63
N GLY A 83 21.28 -6.80 -27.68
CA GLY A 83 19.86 -6.47 -27.85
C GLY A 83 19.56 -5.28 -28.78
N TYR A 84 20.57 -4.63 -29.35
CA TYR A 84 20.44 -3.39 -30.11
C TYR A 84 21.18 -3.42 -31.46
N ASP A 85 20.61 -2.76 -32.48
CA ASP A 85 21.26 -2.57 -33.78
C ASP A 85 22.38 -1.51 -33.76
N GLU A 86 22.92 -1.14 -34.93
CA GLU A 86 23.94 -0.08 -35.08
C GLU A 86 23.41 1.32 -34.74
N ASN A 87 22.10 1.53 -34.75
CA ASN A 87 21.41 2.79 -34.46
C ASN A 87 20.73 2.80 -33.07
N TYR A 88 20.95 1.76 -32.25
CA TYR A 88 20.30 1.55 -30.96
C TYR A 88 18.78 1.29 -31.01
N TRP A 89 18.27 0.76 -32.12
CA TRP A 89 16.95 0.14 -32.13
C TRP A 89 16.99 -1.24 -31.47
N ILE A 90 16.04 -1.51 -30.59
CA ILE A 90 15.90 -2.83 -29.96
C ILE A 90 15.59 -3.91 -30.99
N HIS A 91 16.31 -5.03 -30.87
CA HIS A 91 15.94 -6.30 -31.46
C HIS A 91 14.85 -6.93 -30.60
N TRP A 92 13.58 -6.79 -31.01
CA TRP A 92 12.42 -7.22 -30.23
C TRP A 92 12.41 -8.70 -29.82
N SER A 93 13.05 -9.58 -30.60
CA SER A 93 13.25 -10.98 -30.19
C SER A 93 14.15 -11.08 -28.95
N ALA A 94 15.20 -10.27 -28.85
CA ALA A 94 16.14 -10.29 -27.72
C ALA A 94 15.49 -9.92 -26.38
N VAL A 95 14.42 -9.12 -26.40
CA VAL A 95 13.57 -8.88 -25.21
C VAL A 95 12.88 -10.17 -24.80
N SER A 96 12.25 -10.89 -25.74
CA SER A 96 11.64 -12.21 -25.46
C SER A 96 12.70 -13.20 -24.97
N ASP A 97 13.85 -13.27 -25.64
CA ASP A 97 14.93 -14.22 -25.35
C ASP A 97 15.58 -13.98 -23.97
N ALA A 98 15.59 -12.73 -23.48
CA ALA A 98 16.14 -12.37 -22.16
C ALA A 98 15.12 -12.49 -21.02
N CYS A 99 13.82 -12.46 -21.34
CA CYS A 99 12.74 -12.42 -20.35
C CYS A 99 11.93 -13.71 -20.25
N HIS A 100 12.00 -14.61 -21.22
CA HIS A 100 11.23 -15.86 -21.23
C HIS A 100 11.71 -16.86 -20.17
N ASP A 101 10.77 -17.40 -19.39
CA ASP A 101 10.99 -18.55 -18.51
C ASP A 101 9.80 -19.54 -18.57
N GLU A 102 9.89 -20.62 -17.78
CA GLU A 102 8.89 -21.71 -17.76
C GLU A 102 7.51 -21.28 -17.19
N THR A 103 7.46 -20.25 -16.34
CA THR A 103 6.21 -19.76 -15.74
C THR A 103 5.58 -18.70 -16.65
N ASN A 104 6.38 -17.78 -17.17
CA ASN A 104 5.91 -16.60 -17.88
C ASN A 104 5.62 -16.83 -19.38
N GLN A 105 6.22 -17.84 -20.00
CA GLN A 105 5.94 -18.29 -21.38
C GLN A 105 5.86 -17.15 -22.42
N ILE A 106 6.66 -16.08 -22.25
CA ILE A 106 6.59 -14.88 -23.12
C ILE A 106 7.02 -15.23 -24.55
N GLU A 107 6.15 -14.93 -25.52
CA GLU A 107 6.39 -15.08 -26.95
C GLU A 107 6.26 -13.76 -27.70
N TYR A 108 7.20 -13.48 -28.61
CA TYR A 108 7.12 -12.38 -29.56
C TYR A 108 6.35 -12.78 -30.84
N SER A 109 5.05 -13.06 -30.70
CA SER A 109 4.17 -13.55 -31.78
C SER A 109 2.84 -12.79 -31.79
N PRO A 110 2.35 -12.26 -32.95
CA PRO A 110 2.96 -12.31 -34.30
C PRO A 110 4.15 -11.35 -34.47
N GLY A 111 4.54 -10.63 -33.43
CA GLY A 111 5.71 -9.75 -33.44
C GLY A 111 5.41 -8.35 -33.96
N THR A 112 6.13 -7.91 -35.02
CA THR A 112 5.97 -6.56 -35.59
C THR A 112 4.81 -6.52 -36.59
N VAL A 113 3.79 -5.72 -36.32
CA VAL A 113 2.64 -5.48 -37.22
C VAL A 113 2.75 -4.09 -37.84
N LYS A 114 2.85 -4.03 -39.17
CA LYS A 114 2.92 -2.79 -39.98
C LYS A 114 2.09 -2.97 -41.27
N PRO A 115 1.22 -2.01 -41.65
CA PRO A 115 0.87 -0.77 -40.94
C PRO A 115 0.13 -1.03 -39.61
N PHE A 116 -0.16 0.03 -38.86
CA PHE A 116 -1.02 -0.04 -37.68
C PHE A 116 -2.43 -0.54 -38.05
N ASP A 117 -2.96 -1.50 -37.29
CA ASP A 117 -4.30 -2.10 -37.49
C ASP A 117 -5.09 -2.13 -36.18
N THR A 118 -6.17 -1.33 -36.12
CA THR A 118 -7.06 -1.25 -34.94
C THR A 118 -7.76 -2.57 -34.62
N THR A 119 -7.99 -3.44 -35.62
CA THR A 119 -8.61 -4.75 -35.42
C THR A 119 -7.68 -5.66 -34.62
N VAL A 120 -6.39 -5.65 -34.97
CA VAL A 120 -5.35 -6.39 -34.24
C VAL A 120 -5.18 -5.81 -32.85
N LEU A 121 -5.10 -4.48 -32.70
CA LEU A 121 -5.02 -3.82 -31.40
C LEU A 121 -6.18 -4.25 -30.47
N ASN A 122 -7.44 -4.14 -30.95
CA ASN A 122 -8.60 -4.57 -30.18
C ASN A 122 -8.54 -6.05 -29.81
N THR A 123 -8.16 -6.93 -30.75
CA THR A 123 -8.05 -8.38 -30.49
C THR A 123 -7.07 -8.69 -29.36
N HIS A 124 -5.95 -7.96 -29.27
CA HIS A 124 -4.96 -8.15 -28.21
C HIS A 124 -5.40 -7.54 -26.89
N LEU A 125 -5.92 -6.31 -26.88
CA LEU A 125 -6.43 -5.67 -25.66
C LEU A 125 -7.65 -6.43 -25.07
N ASP A 126 -8.52 -6.98 -25.90
CA ASP A 126 -9.67 -7.81 -25.48
C ASP A 126 -9.23 -9.18 -24.92
N ALA A 127 -8.03 -9.65 -25.30
CA ALA A 127 -7.35 -10.78 -24.69
C ALA A 127 -6.48 -10.37 -23.49
N GLY A 128 -6.57 -9.11 -23.05
CA GLY A 128 -5.80 -8.53 -21.94
C GLY A 128 -4.35 -8.17 -22.28
N HIS A 129 -3.84 -8.52 -23.46
CA HIS A 129 -2.45 -8.29 -23.84
C HIS A 129 -2.18 -6.79 -24.14
N PRO A 130 -1.28 -6.12 -23.41
CA PRO A 130 -0.89 -4.74 -23.71
C PRO A 130 -0.05 -4.68 -24.98
N VAL A 131 -0.18 -3.58 -25.73
CA VAL A 131 0.39 -3.45 -27.07
C VAL A 131 1.28 -2.22 -27.19
N ILE A 132 2.54 -2.42 -27.61
CA ILE A 132 3.48 -1.32 -27.82
C ILE A 132 3.21 -0.70 -29.20
N VAL A 133 2.78 0.55 -29.25
CA VAL A 133 2.45 1.25 -30.51
C VAL A 133 3.53 2.25 -30.89
N ASN A 134 4.00 2.17 -32.14
CA ASN A 134 4.87 3.18 -32.72
C ASN A 134 4.03 4.36 -33.22
N VAL A 135 4.13 5.49 -32.53
CA VAL A 135 3.37 6.72 -32.78
C VAL A 135 4.15 7.74 -33.62
N GLY A 136 5.07 7.27 -34.46
CA GLY A 136 5.83 8.09 -35.41
C GLY A 136 7.15 8.59 -34.84
N GLY A 137 8.07 7.66 -34.53
CA GLY A 137 9.38 7.98 -33.96
C GLY A 137 9.41 8.03 -32.42
N HIS A 138 8.29 7.71 -31.79
CA HIS A 138 8.13 7.46 -30.36
C HIS A 138 7.33 6.17 -30.15
N PHE A 139 7.43 5.56 -28.98
CA PHE A 139 6.73 4.33 -28.60
C PHE A 139 6.00 4.53 -27.27
N VAL A 140 4.76 4.07 -27.21
CA VAL A 140 3.89 4.09 -26.02
C VAL A 140 3.26 2.72 -25.85
N VAL A 141 2.89 2.34 -24.62
CA VAL A 141 2.17 1.09 -24.35
C VAL A 141 0.69 1.40 -24.26
N VAL A 142 -0.13 0.78 -25.10
CA VAL A 142 -1.58 0.78 -24.94
C VAL A 142 -1.94 -0.28 -23.91
N THR A 143 -2.50 0.16 -22.79
CA THR A 143 -2.72 -0.65 -21.58
C THR A 143 -4.13 -1.24 -21.51
N GLY A 144 -5.09 -0.58 -22.15
CA GLY A 144 -6.48 -1.02 -22.19
C GLY A 144 -7.33 -0.14 -23.10
N ARG A 145 -8.63 -0.49 -23.21
CA ARG A 145 -9.62 0.31 -23.95
C ARG A 145 -10.97 0.31 -23.24
N SER A 146 -11.66 1.45 -23.26
CA SER A 146 -13.07 1.56 -22.84
C SER A 146 -13.79 2.60 -23.70
N ASP A 147 -15.03 2.33 -24.09
CA ASP A 147 -15.90 3.23 -24.88
C ASP A 147 -15.25 3.88 -26.12
N GLY A 148 -14.35 3.15 -26.78
CA GLY A 148 -13.61 3.59 -27.97
C GLY A 148 -12.36 4.42 -27.67
N THR A 149 -12.12 4.78 -26.40
CA THR A 149 -10.87 5.37 -25.91
C THR A 149 -9.83 4.27 -25.68
N TYR A 150 -8.58 4.55 -26.03
CA TYR A 150 -7.42 3.69 -25.76
C TYR A 150 -6.53 4.37 -24.73
N TYR A 151 -6.37 3.75 -23.57
CA TYR A 151 -5.50 4.25 -22.50
C TYR A 151 -4.04 3.88 -22.77
N ILE A 152 -3.11 4.77 -22.43
CA ILE A 152 -1.69 4.54 -22.67
C ILE A 152 -0.83 4.87 -21.44
N ASN A 153 0.24 4.10 -21.29
CA ASN A 153 1.44 4.49 -20.55
C ASN A 153 2.44 5.07 -21.56
N ASP A 154 2.69 6.39 -21.48
CA ASP A 154 3.66 7.10 -22.33
C ASP A 154 4.99 7.28 -21.58
N PRO A 155 6.10 6.63 -21.99
CA PRO A 155 7.40 6.71 -21.31
C PRO A 155 7.94 8.13 -21.09
N ILE A 156 7.56 9.10 -21.94
CA ILE A 156 8.09 10.48 -21.91
C ILE A 156 7.17 11.42 -21.11
N SER A 157 5.87 11.15 -21.06
CA SER A 157 4.87 12.17 -20.72
C SER A 157 3.60 11.57 -20.11
N SER A 158 3.57 11.45 -18.78
CA SER A 158 2.36 11.15 -18.00
C SER A 158 1.16 12.04 -18.35
N ALA A 159 1.37 13.29 -18.78
CA ALA A 159 0.30 14.20 -19.23
C ALA A 159 -0.48 13.73 -20.48
N LYS A 160 -0.15 12.57 -21.07
CA LYS A 160 -0.85 11.94 -22.20
C LYS A 160 -1.35 10.55 -21.82
N SER A 161 -2.58 10.48 -21.31
CA SER A 161 -3.21 9.24 -20.88
C SER A 161 -3.94 8.45 -21.99
N THR A 162 -4.08 9.01 -23.21
CA THR A 162 -4.79 8.33 -24.31
C THR A 162 -4.05 8.34 -25.65
N LEU A 163 -4.26 7.30 -26.46
CA LEU A 163 -3.65 7.15 -27.79
C LEU A 163 -4.14 8.22 -28.80
N ASP A 164 -5.23 8.93 -28.51
CA ASP A 164 -5.76 9.99 -29.38
C ASP A 164 -4.92 11.28 -29.32
N ALA A 165 -4.03 11.41 -28.33
CA ALA A 165 -2.92 12.37 -28.36
C ALA A 165 -1.93 12.09 -29.52
N TYR A 166 -2.03 10.92 -30.18
CA TYR A 166 -1.13 10.43 -31.22
C TYR A 166 -1.89 10.02 -32.51
N PRO A 167 -2.13 10.98 -33.44
CA PRO A 167 -2.85 10.70 -34.69
C PRO A 167 -2.02 9.93 -35.73
N ASN A 168 -0.69 9.96 -35.64
CA ASN A 168 0.21 9.25 -36.55
C ASN A 168 0.61 7.89 -35.94
N ARG A 169 -0.01 6.81 -36.39
CA ARG A 169 0.23 5.45 -35.87
C ARG A 169 0.85 4.59 -36.98
N VAL A 170 2.11 4.18 -36.81
CA VAL A 170 2.93 3.58 -37.88
C VAL A 170 2.87 2.05 -37.87
N GLY A 171 2.76 1.46 -36.68
CA GLY A 171 2.72 0.02 -36.46
C GLY A 171 2.69 -0.29 -34.96
N MET A 172 2.75 -1.58 -34.65
CA MET A 172 2.74 -2.08 -33.27
C MET A 172 3.66 -3.29 -33.09
N HIS A 173 4.06 -3.54 -31.85
CA HIS A 173 4.87 -4.68 -31.43
C HIS A 173 4.08 -5.40 -30.34
N ILE A 174 3.91 -6.70 -30.54
CA ILE A 174 3.01 -7.54 -29.77
C ILE A 174 3.82 -8.65 -29.11
N TYR A 175 3.62 -8.78 -27.80
CA TYR A 175 4.01 -9.94 -27.01
C TYR A 175 2.73 -10.61 -26.51
N SER A 176 2.77 -11.94 -26.37
CA SER A 176 1.81 -12.75 -25.63
C SER A 176 2.57 -13.53 -24.56
N GLY A 177 1.90 -14.01 -23.52
CA GLY A 177 2.54 -14.78 -22.46
C GLY A 177 1.59 -15.10 -21.31
N ASN A 178 2.14 -15.76 -20.30
CA ASN A 178 1.50 -16.14 -19.05
C ASN A 178 2.00 -15.28 -17.87
N PRO A 179 1.38 -14.15 -17.58
CA PRO A 179 1.64 -13.44 -16.33
C PRO A 179 1.34 -14.32 -15.04
N PRO A 180 2.00 -14.19 -13.87
CA PRO A 180 1.85 -15.12 -12.71
C PRO A 180 0.82 -14.73 -11.60
N ASP A 181 -0.43 -15.20 -11.74
CA ASP A 181 -1.63 -14.95 -10.88
C ASP A 181 -2.26 -13.53 -10.85
N ILE A 182 -3.43 -13.45 -11.49
CA ILE A 182 -4.44 -12.36 -11.58
C ILE A 182 -5.08 -11.91 -10.26
N ASN A 183 -4.97 -12.69 -9.20
CA ASN A 183 -5.62 -12.40 -7.93
C ASN A 183 -4.76 -11.41 -7.12
N LYS A 184 -5.33 -10.28 -6.73
CA LYS A 184 -4.76 -9.47 -5.64
C LYS A 184 -5.48 -9.79 -4.35
N PRO A 185 -4.74 -9.90 -3.25
CA PRO A 185 -5.36 -9.86 -1.94
C PRO A 185 -6.11 -8.55 -1.77
N LEU A 186 -7.12 -8.60 -0.93
CA LEU A 186 -7.72 -7.48 -0.24
C LEU A 186 -7.72 -7.84 1.23
N VAL A 187 -7.84 -6.82 2.06
CA VAL A 187 -7.99 -6.99 3.51
C VAL A 187 -8.97 -5.92 3.97
N GLY A 188 -9.79 -6.30 4.95
CA GLY A 188 -10.69 -5.41 5.64
C GLY A 188 -11.76 -6.14 6.43
N ASP A 189 -12.45 -5.41 7.28
CA ASP A 189 -13.62 -5.85 8.01
C ASP A 189 -14.88 -5.63 7.18
N TRP A 190 -15.15 -6.58 6.27
CA TRP A 190 -16.36 -6.63 5.46
C TRP A 190 -17.67 -6.81 6.27
N ASN A 191 -17.62 -6.89 7.61
CA ASN A 191 -18.77 -7.27 8.45
C ASN A 191 -18.94 -6.49 9.77
N GLY A 192 -18.06 -5.54 10.08
CA GLY A 192 -18.12 -4.64 11.22
C GLY A 192 -18.08 -5.35 12.57
N ASN A 193 -17.15 -6.30 12.70
CA ASN A 193 -16.84 -7.01 13.94
C ASN A 193 -15.53 -6.57 14.62
N GLY A 194 -14.75 -5.65 14.04
CA GLY A 194 -13.42 -5.27 14.49
C GLY A 194 -12.41 -6.41 14.33
N THR A 195 -12.38 -7.07 13.17
CA THR A 195 -11.34 -8.05 12.83
C THR A 195 -11.29 -8.19 11.32
N ASP A 196 -10.08 -8.05 10.77
CA ASP A 196 -9.91 -8.09 9.33
C ASP A 196 -9.97 -9.51 8.78
N THR A 197 -10.59 -9.59 7.60
CA THR A 197 -10.67 -10.82 6.84
C THR A 197 -10.22 -10.58 5.42
N THR A 198 -9.67 -11.61 4.80
CA THR A 198 -9.08 -11.42 3.49
C THR A 198 -10.15 -11.39 2.41
N GLY A 199 -9.78 -10.83 1.28
CA GLY A 199 -10.56 -10.87 0.05
C GLY A 199 -9.65 -11.12 -1.13
N ILE A 200 -10.27 -11.33 -2.28
CA ILE A 200 -9.55 -11.39 -3.56
C ILE A 200 -10.22 -10.44 -4.53
N TYR A 201 -9.50 -9.40 -4.93
CA TYR A 201 -9.82 -8.71 -6.18
C TYR A 201 -9.20 -9.50 -7.32
N ASN A 202 -10.05 -10.04 -8.18
CA ASN A 202 -9.60 -10.69 -9.37
C ASN A 202 -9.61 -9.69 -10.53
N TYR A 203 -8.42 -9.27 -10.98
CA TYR A 203 -8.23 -8.39 -12.16
C TYR A 203 -9.05 -8.87 -13.36
N THR A 204 -9.25 -10.19 -13.43
CA THR A 204 -9.90 -11.05 -14.42
C THR A 204 -11.29 -10.72 -14.87
N THR A 205 -12.13 -10.54 -13.87
CA THR A 205 -13.54 -10.26 -14.02
C THR A 205 -13.79 -8.79 -13.73
N ALA A 206 -12.74 -8.04 -13.34
CA ALA A 206 -12.85 -6.74 -12.72
C ALA A 206 -13.72 -6.82 -11.45
N ASN A 207 -13.59 -7.93 -10.69
CA ASN A 207 -14.47 -8.25 -9.57
C ASN A 207 -13.73 -8.40 -8.25
N PHE A 208 -14.37 -7.86 -7.23
CA PHE A 208 -14.09 -8.09 -5.82
C PHE A 208 -14.81 -9.37 -5.38
N SER A 209 -14.12 -10.25 -4.66
CA SER A 209 -14.65 -11.45 -4.01
C SER A 209 -14.21 -11.43 -2.56
N LEU A 210 -15.06 -10.94 -1.68
CA LEU A 210 -14.77 -10.74 -0.25
C LEU A 210 -15.13 -12.02 0.54
N ASP A 211 -14.47 -12.28 1.68
CA ASP A 211 -14.76 -13.47 2.50
C ASP A 211 -16.17 -13.48 3.11
N SER A 212 -16.86 -12.32 3.12
CA SER A 212 -18.30 -12.22 3.36
C SER A 212 -19.18 -12.96 2.33
N GLY A 213 -18.58 -13.41 1.22
CA GLY A 213 -19.24 -14.07 0.08
C GLY A 213 -19.78 -13.09 -0.98
N LEU A 214 -19.55 -11.79 -0.80
CA LEU A 214 -19.99 -10.74 -1.71
C LEU A 214 -19.13 -10.72 -2.98
N ASN A 215 -19.77 -10.51 -4.14
CA ASN A 215 -19.12 -10.48 -5.46
C ASN A 215 -19.59 -9.23 -6.23
N ILE A 216 -18.69 -8.28 -6.49
CA ILE A 216 -19.02 -6.93 -6.98
C ILE A 216 -18.21 -6.63 -8.25
N SER A 217 -18.81 -5.95 -9.24
CA SER A 217 -18.13 -5.49 -10.46
C SER A 217 -18.10 -3.96 -10.48
N PHE A 218 -16.96 -3.37 -10.11
CA PHE A 218 -16.82 -1.91 -9.91
C PHE A 218 -15.73 -1.25 -10.78
N SER A 219 -14.81 -2.03 -11.32
CA SER A 219 -13.56 -1.53 -11.91
C SER A 219 -13.47 -1.68 -13.42
N ILE A 220 -12.46 -1.06 -14.04
CA ILE A 220 -12.04 -1.35 -15.43
C ILE A 220 -10.63 -1.95 -15.48
N SER A 221 -10.30 -2.58 -16.62
CA SER A 221 -8.97 -3.14 -16.86
C SER A 221 -7.87 -2.09 -16.67
N GLY A 222 -6.98 -2.32 -15.71
CA GLY A 222 -5.88 -1.42 -15.34
C GLY A 222 -6.11 -0.57 -14.09
N ASP A 223 -7.27 -0.67 -13.45
CA ASP A 223 -7.52 -0.08 -12.13
C ASP A 223 -6.95 -0.96 -11.01
N ILE A 224 -6.22 -0.37 -10.06
CA ILE A 224 -5.71 -1.01 -8.84
C ILE A 224 -6.84 -1.02 -7.80
N PRO A 225 -7.16 -2.16 -7.16
CA PRO A 225 -8.13 -2.20 -6.08
C PRO A 225 -7.56 -1.59 -4.80
N ILE A 226 -8.42 -0.97 -4.01
CA ILE A 226 -8.16 -0.50 -2.65
C ILE A 226 -9.40 -0.78 -1.81
N THR A 227 -9.26 -0.79 -0.49
CA THR A 227 -10.34 -1.05 0.48
C THR A 227 -10.16 -0.10 1.67
N GLY A 228 -11.27 0.24 2.32
CA GLY A 228 -11.33 1.20 3.43
C GLY A 228 -12.78 1.48 3.88
N ASP A 229 -12.97 1.93 5.11
CA ASP A 229 -14.19 2.53 5.62
C ASP A 229 -14.30 4.01 5.21
N TRP A 230 -14.62 4.23 3.94
CA TRP A 230 -14.72 5.57 3.35
C TRP A 230 -15.76 6.51 3.97
N ASN A 231 -16.55 6.06 4.96
CA ASN A 231 -17.61 6.86 5.58
C ASN A 231 -17.71 6.77 7.11
N GLY A 232 -16.71 6.20 7.78
CA GLY A 232 -16.58 6.18 9.24
C GLY A 232 -17.71 5.46 9.97
N ASN A 233 -18.12 4.30 9.45
CA ASN A 233 -19.22 3.50 9.99
C ASN A 233 -18.78 2.19 10.69
N GLY A 234 -17.48 1.86 10.66
CA GLY A 234 -16.84 0.63 11.13
C GLY A 234 -16.97 -0.55 10.16
N TYR A 235 -16.97 -0.34 8.84
CA TYR A 235 -17.04 -1.40 7.82
C TYR A 235 -16.23 -1.06 6.58
N ASP A 236 -15.35 -1.97 6.18
CA ASP A 236 -14.61 -1.81 4.93
C ASP A 236 -15.46 -2.01 3.68
N THR A 237 -15.21 -1.14 2.72
CA THR A 237 -15.89 -1.10 1.43
C THR A 237 -14.89 -0.92 0.30
N ILE A 238 -15.30 -1.22 -0.94
CA ILE A 238 -14.36 -1.31 -2.06
C ILE A 238 -14.04 0.06 -2.66
N GLY A 239 -12.86 0.17 -3.23
CA GLY A 239 -12.43 1.30 -4.02
C GLY A 239 -11.54 0.87 -5.18
N VAL A 240 -11.28 1.79 -6.10
CA VAL A 240 -10.21 1.64 -7.10
C VAL A 240 -9.44 2.93 -7.34
N PHE A 241 -8.13 2.78 -7.52
CA PHE A 241 -7.26 3.81 -8.09
C PHE A 241 -6.96 3.51 -9.56
N ARG A 242 -7.18 4.50 -10.43
CA ARG A 242 -6.88 4.43 -11.86
C ARG A 242 -5.53 5.09 -12.17
N PRO A 243 -4.44 4.32 -12.39
CA PRO A 243 -3.10 4.89 -12.52
C PRO A 243 -2.94 5.75 -13.78
N SER A 244 -3.70 5.48 -14.85
CA SER A 244 -3.65 6.22 -16.11
C SER A 244 -4.21 7.65 -16.01
N THR A 245 -4.89 7.99 -14.91
CA THR A 245 -5.43 9.33 -14.65
C THR A 245 -5.11 9.86 -13.24
N ALA A 246 -4.42 9.07 -12.40
CA ALA A 246 -4.22 9.34 -10.97
C ALA A 246 -5.53 9.68 -10.25
N GLN A 247 -6.55 8.83 -10.45
CA GLN A 247 -7.91 9.09 -10.00
C GLN A 247 -8.44 7.95 -9.13
N PHE A 248 -8.90 8.29 -7.93
CA PHE A 248 -9.59 7.41 -7.00
C PHE A 248 -11.10 7.38 -7.30
N PHE A 249 -11.71 6.22 -7.11
CA PHE A 249 -13.14 5.97 -7.17
C PHE A 249 -13.49 5.10 -5.96
N LEU A 250 -14.30 5.63 -5.06
CA LEU A 250 -14.71 4.94 -3.84
C LEU A 250 -16.20 4.58 -3.96
N ASP A 251 -16.58 3.41 -3.43
CA ASP A 251 -17.94 2.86 -3.39
C ASP A 251 -18.26 2.61 -1.91
N TYR A 252 -19.19 3.39 -1.35
CA TYR A 252 -19.40 3.47 0.10
C TYR A 252 -20.38 2.42 0.63
N ASP A 253 -21.10 1.70 -0.24
CA ASP A 253 -22.10 0.71 0.14
C ASP A 253 -22.00 -0.63 -0.61
N ASN A 254 -20.92 -0.81 -1.40
CA ASN A 254 -20.60 -1.99 -2.21
C ASN A 254 -21.65 -2.30 -3.31
N ASP A 255 -22.39 -1.30 -3.82
CA ASP A 255 -23.39 -1.51 -4.88
C ASP A 255 -22.81 -1.58 -6.31
N GLY A 256 -21.52 -1.25 -6.48
CA GLY A 256 -20.82 -1.21 -7.76
C GLY A 256 -20.93 0.13 -8.49
N VAL A 257 -21.36 1.20 -7.81
CA VAL A 257 -21.36 2.59 -8.27
C VAL A 257 -20.45 3.43 -7.38
N SER A 258 -19.78 4.43 -7.97
CA SER A 258 -18.84 5.25 -7.21
C SER A 258 -19.57 6.47 -6.63
N ASP A 259 -19.59 6.56 -5.29
CA ASP A 259 -20.10 7.71 -4.54
C ASP A 259 -19.16 8.91 -4.61
N MET A 260 -17.85 8.62 -4.57
CA MET A 260 -16.79 9.63 -4.45
C MET A 260 -15.71 9.41 -5.49
N ASN A 261 -15.22 10.51 -6.09
CA ASN A 261 -14.06 10.48 -6.99
C ASN A 261 -13.12 11.66 -6.74
N ALA A 262 -11.85 11.39 -6.43
CA ALA A 262 -10.78 12.39 -6.31
C ALA A 262 -9.67 12.16 -7.34
N THR A 263 -8.98 13.23 -7.73
CA THR A 263 -7.72 13.14 -8.51
C THR A 263 -6.58 13.52 -7.60
N PHE A 264 -5.73 12.56 -7.24
CA PHE A 264 -4.67 12.75 -6.26
C PHE A 264 -3.41 11.98 -6.68
N GLY A 265 -2.24 12.58 -6.43
CA GLY A 265 -0.97 12.09 -6.96
C GLY A 265 -0.74 12.35 -8.45
N VAL A 266 0.17 11.58 -9.04
CA VAL A 266 0.54 11.60 -10.47
C VAL A 266 0.67 10.18 -11.04
N ILE A 267 0.66 10.06 -12.37
CA ILE A 267 0.86 8.74 -13.02
C ILE A 267 2.22 8.16 -12.66
N GLY A 268 2.21 6.92 -12.16
CA GLY A 268 3.38 6.21 -11.65
C GLY A 268 3.39 6.11 -10.13
N ASP A 269 2.55 6.89 -9.45
CA ASP A 269 2.29 6.72 -8.03
C ASP A 269 1.49 5.44 -7.75
N ILE A 270 1.64 4.94 -6.54
CA ILE A 270 0.98 3.77 -5.99
C ILE A 270 -0.04 4.30 -4.95
N PRO A 271 -1.31 3.86 -4.96
CA PRO A 271 -2.29 4.32 -3.98
C PRO A 271 -1.94 3.78 -2.58
N VAL A 272 -2.21 4.55 -1.54
CA VAL A 272 -2.28 4.10 -0.14
C VAL A 272 -3.58 4.66 0.47
N VAL A 273 -4.01 4.11 1.61
CA VAL A 273 -5.27 4.40 2.30
C VAL A 273 -5.03 4.12 3.77
N GLY A 274 -5.64 4.92 4.64
CA GLY A 274 -5.68 4.77 6.08
C GLY A 274 -6.42 5.96 6.71
N ASP A 275 -6.83 5.88 7.97
CA ASP A 275 -7.28 7.02 8.76
C ASP A 275 -6.09 7.94 9.12
N TRP A 276 -5.80 8.92 8.26
CA TRP A 276 -4.69 9.87 8.48
C TRP A 276 -5.06 11.06 9.38
N ASP A 277 -6.34 11.26 9.73
CA ASP A 277 -6.82 12.43 10.46
C ASP A 277 -7.53 12.13 11.80
N GLY A 278 -7.66 10.86 12.17
CA GLY A 278 -8.16 10.35 13.45
C GLY A 278 -9.69 10.50 13.60
N ASP A 279 -10.40 10.52 12.47
CA ASP A 279 -11.83 10.75 12.34
C ASP A 279 -12.64 9.44 12.49
N GLY A 280 -11.99 8.30 12.29
CA GLY A 280 -12.52 6.94 12.27
C GLY A 280 -12.93 6.47 10.87
N GLY A 281 -12.48 7.15 9.81
CA GLY A 281 -12.86 6.88 8.42
C GLY A 281 -11.71 7.10 7.43
N ASP A 282 -11.64 6.23 6.43
CA ASP A 282 -10.45 6.12 5.61
C ASP A 282 -10.22 7.26 4.60
N ASN A 283 -8.97 7.69 4.56
CA ASN A 283 -8.48 8.77 3.73
C ASN A 283 -7.57 8.23 2.61
N ILE A 284 -7.62 8.81 1.41
CA ILE A 284 -6.72 8.43 0.31
C ILE A 284 -5.32 9.00 0.48
N GLY A 285 -4.33 8.32 -0.08
CA GLY A 285 -2.96 8.79 -0.19
C GLY A 285 -2.25 8.18 -1.39
N VAL A 286 -1.02 8.61 -1.65
CA VAL A 286 -0.14 7.97 -2.61
C VAL A 286 1.30 7.83 -2.12
N PHE A 287 1.86 6.66 -2.40
CA PHE A 287 3.27 6.35 -2.29
C PHE A 287 3.97 6.56 -3.63
N ARG A 288 5.05 7.35 -3.62
CA ARG A 288 5.84 7.70 -4.81
C ARG A 288 7.30 7.27 -4.61
N GLN A 289 7.68 6.20 -5.29
CA GLN A 289 9.07 5.75 -5.34
C GLN A 289 9.96 6.79 -6.04
N ASN A 290 11.08 7.14 -5.41
CA ASN A 290 12.19 7.89 -6.00
C ASN A 290 11.80 9.19 -6.75
N HIS A 291 11.18 10.12 -6.02
CA HIS A 291 10.70 11.40 -6.54
C HIS A 291 11.80 12.20 -7.25
N SER A 292 11.53 12.66 -8.48
CA SER A 292 12.51 13.20 -9.43
C SER A 292 13.34 14.39 -8.95
N ASP A 293 12.84 15.12 -7.95
CA ASP A 293 13.43 16.37 -7.49
C ASP A 293 14.27 16.20 -6.21
N SER A 294 14.07 15.10 -5.47
CA SER A 294 14.75 14.80 -4.20
C SER A 294 15.58 13.50 -4.22
N GLY A 295 15.22 12.54 -5.08
CA GLY A 295 15.78 11.19 -5.07
C GLY A 295 15.30 10.32 -3.89
N LEU A 296 14.25 10.76 -3.20
CA LEU A 296 13.67 10.09 -2.02
C LEU A 296 12.37 9.39 -2.38
N THR A 297 12.10 8.28 -1.70
CA THR A 297 10.76 7.69 -1.64
C THR A 297 9.89 8.55 -0.70
N MET A 298 8.63 8.77 -1.07
CA MET A 298 7.74 9.72 -0.43
C MET A 298 6.32 9.16 -0.29
N PHE A 299 5.70 9.38 0.86
CA PHE A 299 4.25 9.32 1.04
C PHE A 299 3.66 10.72 0.88
N PHE A 300 2.47 10.80 0.30
CA PHE A 300 1.65 12.00 0.16
C PHE A 300 0.24 11.63 0.63
N LEU A 301 -0.29 12.30 1.64
CA LEU A 301 -1.57 11.94 2.28
C LEU A 301 -2.59 13.07 2.05
N ASP A 302 -3.86 12.70 1.84
CA ASP A 302 -4.99 13.60 1.52
C ASP A 302 -6.00 13.52 2.67
N LEU A 303 -5.81 14.33 3.71
CA LEU A 303 -6.47 14.17 5.02
C LEU A 303 -7.97 14.50 5.00
N ASP A 304 -8.50 15.02 3.89
CA ASP A 304 -9.94 15.33 3.74
C ASP A 304 -10.56 14.71 2.47
N ASN A 305 -9.83 13.79 1.81
CA ASN A 305 -10.21 13.20 0.53
C ASN A 305 -10.54 14.23 -0.59
N SER A 306 -10.13 15.50 -0.48
CA SER A 306 -10.50 16.54 -1.46
C SER A 306 -9.73 16.47 -2.79
N GLY A 307 -8.58 15.79 -2.79
CA GLY A 307 -7.69 15.62 -3.92
C GLY A 307 -6.85 16.85 -4.27
N GLY A 308 -5.99 16.68 -5.27
CA GLY A 308 -5.15 17.75 -5.81
C GLY A 308 -3.78 17.83 -5.14
N SER A 309 -3.66 18.51 -4.00
CA SER A 309 -2.37 18.73 -3.32
C SER A 309 -2.41 18.10 -1.93
N ALA A 310 -1.41 17.29 -1.61
CA ALA A 310 -1.30 16.62 -0.32
C ALA A 310 -1.23 17.59 0.86
N ASP A 311 -1.93 17.27 1.93
CA ASP A 311 -1.86 17.97 3.21
C ASP A 311 -0.59 17.60 3.98
N GLN A 312 -0.24 16.31 3.96
CA GLN A 312 0.98 15.77 4.55
C GLN A 312 1.89 15.14 3.48
N SER A 313 3.19 15.19 3.71
CA SER A 313 4.20 14.62 2.82
C SER A 313 5.39 14.11 3.62
N VAL A 314 5.56 12.79 3.69
CA VAL A 314 6.52 12.11 4.56
C VAL A 314 7.61 11.45 3.71
N ALA A 315 8.87 11.61 4.11
CA ALA A 315 10.01 11.05 3.39
C ALA A 315 10.49 9.76 4.09
N PHE A 316 10.00 8.62 3.63
CA PHE A 316 10.26 7.31 4.24
C PHE A 316 10.57 6.27 3.17
N GLY A 317 11.62 5.48 3.41
CA GLY A 317 11.98 4.34 2.57
C GLY A 317 13.01 4.57 1.45
N GLU A 318 13.28 3.46 0.76
CA GLU A 318 14.22 3.30 -0.35
C GLU A 318 13.48 3.02 -1.67
N PRO A 319 14.14 3.09 -2.85
CA PRO A 319 13.45 3.06 -4.15
C PRO A 319 12.77 1.75 -4.58
N ASP A 320 13.10 0.63 -3.94
CA ASP A 320 12.56 -0.70 -4.21
C ASP A 320 11.63 -1.20 -3.09
N ASP A 321 11.36 -0.37 -2.08
CA ASP A 321 10.42 -0.69 -1.01
C ASP A 321 8.97 -0.60 -1.52
N LEU A 322 8.11 -1.39 -0.87
CA LEU A 322 6.67 -1.47 -1.10
C LEU A 322 5.96 -0.92 0.14
N PRO A 323 4.96 -0.04 0.02
CA PRO A 323 4.28 0.50 1.18
C PRO A 323 3.30 -0.54 1.73
N VAL A 324 3.01 -0.41 3.03
CA VAL A 324 2.01 -1.15 3.78
C VAL A 324 1.52 -0.22 4.88
N ILE A 325 0.22 -0.15 5.13
CA ILE A 325 -0.39 0.80 6.08
C ILE A 325 -1.06 -0.01 7.19
N GLY A 326 -1.08 0.53 8.41
CA GLY A 326 -1.86 0.00 9.53
C GLY A 326 -1.67 0.83 10.80
N ASP A 327 -2.57 0.68 11.77
CA ASP A 327 -2.42 1.18 13.15
C ASP A 327 -1.39 0.31 13.92
N TRP A 328 -0.11 0.66 13.86
CA TRP A 328 0.96 -0.18 14.40
C TRP A 328 1.16 -0.06 15.92
N ASP A 329 0.46 0.85 16.60
CA ASP A 329 0.59 1.06 18.06
C ASP A 329 -0.73 1.07 18.85
N GLY A 330 -1.88 0.97 18.18
CA GLY A 330 -3.21 0.75 18.73
C GLY A 330 -3.85 2.01 19.32
N ASP A 331 -3.51 3.19 18.79
CA ASP A 331 -4.15 4.44 19.20
C ASP A 331 -5.49 4.67 18.48
N GLY A 332 -5.61 4.20 17.25
CA GLY A 332 -6.77 4.24 16.36
C GLY A 332 -6.50 4.88 15.00
N ASP A 333 -5.35 5.54 14.81
CA ASP A 333 -4.99 6.26 13.59
C ASP A 333 -4.02 5.40 12.74
N ASP A 334 -4.13 5.45 11.40
CA ASP A 334 -3.28 4.64 10.52
C ASP A 334 -1.88 5.25 10.34
N ASN A 335 -0.85 4.40 10.36
CA ASN A 335 0.55 4.83 10.19
C ASN A 335 1.25 4.16 9.00
N ILE A 336 2.23 4.89 8.44
CA ILE A 336 2.95 4.45 7.25
C ILE A 336 3.97 3.35 7.57
N GLY A 337 3.99 2.34 6.71
CA GLY A 337 4.93 1.23 6.78
C GLY A 337 5.51 0.89 5.42
N LEU A 338 6.59 0.11 5.45
CA LEU A 338 7.31 -0.36 4.28
C LEU A 338 7.72 -1.81 4.45
N TYR A 339 7.48 -2.60 3.40
CA TYR A 339 8.11 -3.90 3.21
C TYR A 339 9.26 -3.78 2.23
N ARG A 340 10.46 -4.16 2.70
CA ARG A 340 11.68 -4.22 1.88
C ARG A 340 11.91 -5.67 1.44
N PRO A 341 11.68 -6.01 0.15
CA PRO A 341 11.96 -7.35 -0.34
C PRO A 341 13.47 -7.61 -0.38
N GLY A 342 13.93 -8.69 0.25
CA GLY A 342 15.30 -9.19 0.12
C GLY A 342 15.42 -10.28 -0.94
N SER A 343 16.61 -10.85 -1.10
CA SER A 343 16.88 -11.90 -2.10
C SER A 343 16.30 -13.28 -1.76
N THR A 344 15.59 -13.42 -0.64
CA THR A 344 15.07 -14.70 -0.14
C THR A 344 13.84 -14.47 0.73
N THR A 345 13.94 -13.52 1.68
CA THR A 345 12.95 -13.09 2.67
C THR A 345 12.90 -11.56 2.65
N GLY A 346 11.84 -10.94 3.19
CA GLY A 346 11.75 -9.48 3.34
C GLY A 346 11.76 -9.01 4.80
N VAL A 347 11.69 -7.70 5.02
CA VAL A 347 11.65 -7.06 6.35
C VAL A 347 10.66 -5.90 6.34
N PHE A 348 9.86 -5.76 7.38
CA PHE A 348 8.97 -4.62 7.57
C PHE A 348 9.65 -3.51 8.40
N TYR A 349 9.39 -2.27 8.02
CA TYR A 349 9.88 -1.03 8.61
C TYR A 349 8.66 -0.14 8.83
N LEU A 350 8.31 0.15 10.07
CA LEU A 350 7.07 0.85 10.44
C LEU A 350 7.42 2.14 11.19
N ASP A 351 6.68 3.20 10.86
CA ASP A 351 6.88 4.58 11.31
C ASP A 351 5.55 5.02 11.95
N ILE A 352 5.55 5.08 13.28
CA ILE A 352 4.32 5.16 14.09
C ILE A 352 3.85 6.59 14.31
N ASP A 353 4.73 7.59 14.15
CA ASP A 353 4.38 9.01 14.29
C ASP A 353 4.33 9.76 12.96
N ASN A 354 4.49 9.03 11.84
CA ASN A 354 4.47 9.53 10.47
C ASN A 354 5.48 10.68 10.24
N ASP A 355 6.60 10.74 10.99
CA ASP A 355 7.66 11.76 10.84
C ASP A 355 8.71 11.41 9.76
N GLY A 356 8.81 10.13 9.39
CA GLY A 356 9.65 9.61 8.33
C GLY A 356 11.07 9.26 8.75
N GLY A 357 11.99 9.24 7.78
CA GLY A 357 13.41 9.02 8.05
C GLY A 357 13.76 7.60 8.51
N ALA A 358 13.68 7.31 9.82
CA ALA A 358 14.17 6.07 10.40
C ALA A 358 13.09 5.38 11.26
N ALA A 359 12.60 4.24 10.76
CA ALA A 359 11.54 3.43 11.36
C ALA A 359 11.73 3.15 12.85
N ASP A 360 10.65 3.34 13.62
CA ASP A 360 10.57 2.99 15.04
C ASP A 360 10.57 1.47 15.24
N ILE A 361 9.85 0.76 14.39
CA ILE A 361 9.75 -0.70 14.41
C ILE A 361 10.45 -1.27 13.18
N VAL A 362 11.35 -2.23 13.42
CA VAL A 362 11.95 -3.06 12.37
C VAL A 362 11.77 -4.52 12.76
N THR A 363 11.08 -5.27 11.92
CA THR A 363 10.68 -6.65 12.24
C THR A 363 11.83 -7.63 12.01
N PRO A 364 11.73 -8.86 12.55
CA PRO A 364 12.46 -10.00 11.99
C PRO A 364 12.15 -10.20 10.51
N GLU A 365 12.98 -10.98 9.81
CA GLU A 365 12.71 -11.38 8.42
C GLU A 365 11.39 -12.17 8.32
N TYR A 366 10.54 -11.79 7.37
CA TYR A 366 9.23 -12.39 7.12
C TYR A 366 8.92 -12.47 5.61
N GLY A 367 8.05 -13.40 5.22
CA GLY A 367 7.74 -13.71 3.81
C GLY A 367 8.90 -14.35 3.03
N ASP A 368 8.62 -14.78 1.79
CA ASP A 368 9.60 -15.22 0.81
C ASP A 368 9.68 -14.23 -0.38
N LEU A 369 10.69 -14.42 -1.24
CA LEU A 369 10.90 -13.63 -2.47
C LEU A 369 9.66 -13.64 -3.39
N GLY A 370 9.10 -12.46 -3.64
CA GLY A 370 7.94 -12.26 -4.51
C GLY A 370 6.58 -12.26 -3.80
N ASP A 371 6.58 -12.41 -2.47
CA ASP A 371 5.37 -12.24 -1.66
C ASP A 371 4.93 -10.76 -1.58
N ILE A 372 3.62 -10.56 -1.40
CA ILE A 372 2.93 -9.26 -1.28
C ILE A 372 2.79 -8.88 0.19
N PRO A 373 3.22 -7.69 0.66
CA PRO A 373 2.92 -7.26 2.02
C PRO A 373 1.45 -6.91 2.17
N ILE A 374 0.89 -7.26 3.33
CA ILE A 374 -0.44 -6.89 3.78
C ILE A 374 -0.38 -6.52 5.27
N ALA A 375 -1.29 -5.68 5.71
CA ALA A 375 -1.63 -5.47 7.13
C ALA A 375 -3.04 -6.03 7.39
N GLY A 376 -3.55 -5.87 8.59
CA GLY A 376 -4.89 -6.19 9.08
C GLY A 376 -4.87 -6.65 10.54
N ASP A 377 -5.90 -6.31 11.32
CA ASP A 377 -6.12 -6.88 12.66
C ASP A 377 -6.57 -8.35 12.52
N TRP A 378 -5.62 -9.28 12.68
CA TRP A 378 -5.86 -10.72 12.48
C TRP A 378 -6.38 -11.46 13.71
N ASP A 379 -6.28 -10.88 14.90
CA ASP A 379 -6.65 -11.56 16.16
C ASP A 379 -7.69 -10.84 17.04
N GLY A 380 -8.10 -9.64 16.63
CA GLY A 380 -9.21 -8.86 17.15
C GLY A 380 -8.84 -8.01 18.36
N ASP A 381 -7.59 -7.56 18.47
CA ASP A 381 -7.11 -6.72 19.57
C ASP A 381 -7.11 -5.21 19.27
N SER A 382 -7.49 -4.82 18.03
CA SER A 382 -7.50 -3.45 17.49
C SER A 382 -6.13 -2.84 17.18
N ASP A 383 -5.03 -3.59 17.34
CA ASP A 383 -3.70 -3.19 16.88
C ASP A 383 -3.38 -3.95 15.57
N ASP A 384 -2.80 -3.27 14.59
CA ASP A 384 -2.63 -3.81 13.24
C ASP A 384 -1.43 -4.76 13.11
N ASN A 385 -1.52 -5.77 12.24
CA ASN A 385 -0.56 -6.87 12.21
C ASN A 385 0.00 -7.15 10.80
N ILE A 386 1.32 -7.34 10.70
CA ILE A 386 1.94 -7.70 9.41
C ILE A 386 1.47 -9.08 8.89
N GLY A 387 1.36 -9.19 7.57
CA GLY A 387 1.21 -10.44 6.86
C GLY A 387 1.84 -10.38 5.48
N VAL A 388 1.85 -11.51 4.77
CA VAL A 388 2.12 -11.54 3.34
C VAL A 388 1.19 -12.48 2.59
N TYR A 389 0.93 -12.19 1.32
CA TYR A 389 0.30 -13.12 0.39
C TYR A 389 1.28 -13.63 -0.66
N ARG A 390 1.12 -14.88 -1.08
CA ARG A 390 1.99 -15.54 -2.05
C ARG A 390 1.29 -15.77 -3.39
N PRO A 391 1.57 -14.96 -4.44
CA PRO A 391 0.94 -15.14 -5.76
C PRO A 391 1.21 -16.51 -6.39
N GLY A 392 2.34 -17.14 -6.06
CA GLY A 392 2.68 -18.47 -6.57
C GLY A 392 1.81 -19.61 -6.04
N THR A 393 1.06 -19.41 -4.94
CA THR A 393 0.18 -20.44 -4.34
C THR A 393 -1.23 -19.95 -4.02
N GLY A 394 -1.47 -18.64 -4.02
CA GLY A 394 -2.74 -18.03 -3.59
C GLY A 394 -2.94 -18.06 -2.07
N GLU A 395 -1.87 -18.28 -1.30
CA GLU A 395 -1.92 -18.46 0.16
C GLU A 395 -1.59 -17.16 0.91
N PHE A 396 -2.27 -16.96 2.03
CA PHE A 396 -2.03 -15.88 2.98
C PHE A 396 -1.22 -16.40 4.18
N PHE A 397 -0.20 -15.67 4.58
CA PHE A 397 0.67 -15.92 5.72
C PHE A 397 0.57 -14.72 6.66
N LEU A 398 -0.20 -14.88 7.74
CA LEU A 398 -0.51 -13.81 8.69
C LEU A 398 0.40 -13.92 9.93
N ASN A 399 0.75 -12.79 10.55
CA ASN A 399 1.57 -12.76 11.77
C ASN A 399 1.00 -11.80 12.82
N ALA A 400 0.00 -12.28 13.56
CA ALA A 400 -0.49 -11.70 14.80
C ALA A 400 0.53 -11.82 15.94
N SER A 401 1.70 -11.20 15.77
CA SER A 401 2.81 -11.18 16.73
C SER A 401 3.74 -10.02 16.39
N MET A 402 3.30 -8.84 16.79
CA MET A 402 4.04 -7.59 16.68
C MET A 402 4.86 -7.32 17.95
N PRO A 403 5.99 -6.59 17.88
CA PRO A 403 6.64 -6.07 19.08
C PRO A 403 5.75 -4.98 19.70
N SER A 404 5.29 -5.16 20.94
CA SER A 404 4.46 -4.16 21.63
C SER A 404 5.16 -2.81 21.69
N VAL A 405 4.54 -1.79 21.11
CA VAL A 405 5.02 -0.41 21.14
C VAL A 405 4.65 0.21 22.49
N PRO A 406 5.60 0.79 23.25
CA PRO A 406 5.30 1.40 24.55
C PRO A 406 4.46 2.68 24.46
N LYS A 407 3.12 2.57 24.44
CA LYS A 407 2.19 3.71 24.29
C LYS A 407 2.03 4.57 25.56
N THR A 408 1.57 5.81 25.37
CA THR A 408 1.29 6.75 26.46
C THR A 408 -0.22 6.99 26.58
N ILE A 409 -0.85 6.19 27.44
CA ILE A 409 -2.30 6.23 27.68
C ILE A 409 -2.64 7.40 28.58
N TYR A 410 -3.65 8.19 28.22
CA TYR A 410 -4.10 9.31 29.03
C TYR A 410 -5.49 9.05 29.65
N VAL A 411 -5.65 9.46 30.91
CA VAL A 411 -6.89 9.33 31.70
C VAL A 411 -7.24 10.68 32.31
N ASP A 412 -8.44 11.18 32.06
CA ASP A 412 -8.99 12.41 32.68
C ASP A 412 -10.46 12.24 33.08
N ASP A 413 -10.88 12.78 34.23
CA ASP A 413 -12.25 12.54 34.76
C ASP A 413 -13.32 13.49 34.22
N ASP A 414 -12.92 14.60 33.58
CA ASP A 414 -13.84 15.56 32.96
C ASP A 414 -13.50 16.01 31.52
N PHE A 415 -12.38 15.53 30.97
CA PHE A 415 -11.88 15.79 29.61
C PHE A 415 -11.71 17.29 29.29
N SER A 416 -11.45 18.14 30.29
CA SER A 416 -11.59 19.60 30.12
C SER A 416 -10.30 20.39 29.91
N ASP A 417 -9.13 19.76 30.06
CA ASP A 417 -7.81 20.43 30.18
C ASP A 417 -6.76 19.99 29.11
N ASP A 418 -7.16 19.31 28.03
CA ASP A 418 -6.33 18.29 27.34
C ASP A 418 -5.87 18.50 25.87
N PRO A 419 -4.87 17.70 25.40
CA PRO A 419 -4.61 17.41 23.98
C PRO A 419 -5.67 16.47 23.37
N SER A 420 -5.53 16.11 22.09
CA SER A 420 -6.57 15.46 21.28
C SER A 420 -6.91 14.01 21.68
N GLU A 421 -5.92 13.15 21.96
CA GLU A 421 -6.15 11.70 22.19
C GLU A 421 -6.33 11.35 23.68
N HIS A 422 -7.55 11.46 24.22
CA HIS A 422 -7.89 10.95 25.55
C HIS A 422 -9.02 9.91 25.48
N LYS A 423 -8.67 8.64 25.73
CA LYS A 423 -9.52 7.46 25.46
C LYS A 423 -10.41 7.05 26.67
N TRP A 424 -10.01 7.37 27.92
CA TRP A 424 -10.61 6.81 29.15
C TRP A 424 -10.94 7.83 30.26
N ASP A 425 -12.09 7.67 30.93
CA ASP A 425 -12.49 8.46 32.13
C ASP A 425 -12.23 7.76 33.47
N THR A 426 -11.78 6.50 33.45
CA THR A 426 -11.36 5.75 34.64
C THR A 426 -9.90 5.30 34.60
N ILE A 427 -9.27 5.24 35.77
CA ILE A 427 -7.91 4.70 35.90
C ILE A 427 -7.93 3.20 35.60
N GLN A 428 -8.99 2.46 35.93
CA GLN A 428 -9.10 1.04 35.63
C GLN A 428 -9.04 0.77 34.12
N GLU A 429 -9.78 1.50 33.29
CA GLU A 429 -9.76 1.32 31.83
C GLU A 429 -8.38 1.64 31.25
N GLY A 430 -7.78 2.78 31.62
CA GLY A 430 -6.40 3.09 31.19
C GLY A 430 -5.33 2.15 31.75
N VAL A 431 -5.65 1.32 32.76
CA VAL A 431 -4.76 0.25 33.28
C VAL A 431 -5.00 -1.09 32.58
N ASP A 432 -6.23 -1.36 32.13
CA ASP A 432 -6.57 -2.56 31.35
C ASP A 432 -6.10 -2.43 29.88
N ASP A 433 -6.00 -1.20 29.37
CA ASP A 433 -5.44 -0.80 28.07
C ASP A 433 -3.90 -0.87 28.01
N ALA A 434 -3.21 -0.97 29.15
CA ALA A 434 -1.75 -0.83 29.24
C ALA A 434 -0.96 -2.15 29.10
N THR A 435 -0.13 -2.26 28.07
CA THR A 435 0.80 -3.37 27.77
C THR A 435 2.23 -3.14 28.33
N ASP A 436 3.24 -3.92 27.92
CA ASP A 436 4.59 -3.82 28.51
C ASP A 436 5.43 -2.67 27.94
N GLY A 437 5.78 -1.75 28.83
CA GLY A 437 6.55 -0.53 28.53
C GLY A 437 5.75 0.75 28.76
N ASP A 438 4.42 0.63 28.69
CA ASP A 438 3.44 1.71 28.64
C ASP A 438 3.48 2.66 29.83
N THR A 439 3.01 3.88 29.56
CA THR A 439 2.96 4.98 30.53
C THR A 439 1.57 5.57 30.61
N VAL A 440 0.80 5.15 31.63
CA VAL A 440 -0.52 5.75 31.91
C VAL A 440 -0.33 7.08 32.64
N ILE A 441 -0.86 8.16 32.08
CA ILE A 441 -0.81 9.51 32.64
C ILE A 441 -2.22 9.88 33.11
N VAL A 442 -2.37 9.99 34.43
CA VAL A 442 -3.65 10.35 35.07
C VAL A 442 -3.63 11.84 35.41
N TYR A 443 -4.61 12.56 34.88
CA TYR A 443 -4.80 13.98 35.09
C TYR A 443 -5.46 14.29 36.46
N ALA A 444 -5.78 15.55 36.71
CA ALA A 444 -5.97 16.08 38.06
C ALA A 444 -7.44 16.05 38.53
N GLY A 445 -8.02 14.84 38.63
CA GLY A 445 -9.45 14.59 38.86
C GLY A 445 -9.89 14.01 40.21
N GLU A 446 -11.20 13.80 40.36
CA GLU A 446 -11.86 13.07 41.48
C GLU A 446 -12.24 11.61 41.11
N TYR A 447 -11.23 10.77 40.90
CA TYR A 447 -11.42 9.32 40.71
C TYR A 447 -11.88 8.61 42.00
N ASN A 448 -12.93 7.79 41.92
CA ASN A 448 -13.49 7.02 43.03
C ASN A 448 -13.79 5.57 42.61
N GLU A 449 -12.72 4.79 42.45
CA GLU A 449 -12.73 3.45 41.85
C GLU A 449 -11.84 2.47 42.64
N THR A 450 -11.74 1.22 42.17
CA THR A 450 -10.83 0.22 42.73
C THR A 450 -9.99 -0.38 41.61
N VAL A 451 -8.75 0.06 41.50
CA VAL A 451 -7.82 -0.38 40.45
C VAL A 451 -7.23 -1.76 40.81
N GLY A 452 -7.39 -2.70 39.88
CA GLY A 452 -6.73 -4.01 39.87
C GLY A 452 -5.56 -4.01 38.88
N VAL A 453 -4.52 -4.80 39.20
CA VAL A 453 -3.55 -5.24 38.19
C VAL A 453 -3.36 -6.75 38.24
N GLY A 454 -3.14 -7.33 37.06
CA GLY A 454 -2.88 -8.74 36.86
C GLY A 454 -1.76 -9.29 37.76
N VAL A 455 -1.74 -10.61 37.93
CA VAL A 455 -0.80 -11.28 38.85
C VAL A 455 0.67 -11.19 38.44
N GLU A 456 0.94 -10.83 37.19
CA GLU A 456 2.29 -10.74 36.61
C GLU A 456 2.74 -9.27 36.40
N ASN A 457 1.80 -8.32 36.50
CA ASN A 457 2.00 -6.91 36.17
C ASN A 457 2.51 -6.12 37.40
N SER A 458 3.32 -5.08 37.19
CA SER A 458 3.75 -4.18 38.26
C SER A 458 3.67 -2.71 37.88
N ILE A 459 3.05 -1.91 38.76
CA ILE A 459 2.91 -0.47 38.62
C ILE A 459 4.02 0.24 39.40
N THR A 460 4.63 1.24 38.76
CA THR A 460 5.48 2.24 39.41
C THR A 460 4.80 3.61 39.37
N LEU A 461 4.34 4.08 40.53
CA LEU A 461 3.78 5.43 40.69
C LEU A 461 4.89 6.50 40.75
N TRP A 462 4.73 7.56 39.95
CA TRP A 462 5.56 8.77 39.98
C TRP A 462 4.69 9.97 40.39
N GLY A 463 4.74 10.32 41.67
CA GLY A 463 4.16 11.56 42.18
C GLY A 463 5.13 12.74 42.07
N ALA A 464 4.60 13.93 41.76
CA ALA A 464 5.35 15.19 41.82
C ALA A 464 5.66 15.59 43.29
N GLY A 465 6.59 14.87 43.93
CA GLY A 465 6.86 15.02 45.36
C GLY A 465 8.04 14.17 45.86
N VAL A 466 7.76 12.95 46.32
CA VAL A 466 8.76 11.99 46.85
C VAL A 466 8.20 10.56 46.88
N ASP A 467 9.12 9.60 47.03
CA ASP A 467 8.97 8.16 47.26
C ASP A 467 8.32 7.32 46.15
N VAL A 468 9.19 6.58 45.45
CA VAL A 468 8.84 5.52 44.50
C VAL A 468 8.17 4.38 45.26
N VAL A 469 6.88 4.16 45.00
CA VAL A 469 6.15 2.99 45.48
C VAL A 469 5.90 2.05 44.31
N THR A 470 6.71 1.00 44.20
CA THR A 470 6.40 -0.15 43.35
C THR A 470 5.33 -0.98 44.04
N VAL A 471 4.10 -0.99 43.50
CA VAL A 471 3.03 -1.84 44.02
C VAL A 471 2.98 -3.12 43.20
N ARG A 472 2.82 -4.27 43.87
CA ARG A 472 2.72 -5.59 43.25
C ARG A 472 1.49 -6.32 43.75
N SER A 473 0.68 -6.81 42.83
CA SER A 473 -0.38 -7.76 43.14
C SER A 473 0.21 -9.01 43.81
N LYS A 474 -0.55 -9.61 44.74
CA LYS A 474 -0.15 -10.83 45.46
C LYS A 474 -1.07 -12.02 45.19
N CYS A 475 -2.13 -11.81 44.43
CA CYS A 475 -3.15 -12.79 44.08
C CYS A 475 -4.10 -12.22 43.02
N THR A 476 -4.76 -13.10 42.27
CA THR A 476 -5.55 -12.84 41.04
C THR A 476 -6.69 -11.81 41.14
N TRP A 477 -7.05 -11.35 42.35
CA TRP A 477 -8.11 -10.36 42.61
C TRP A 477 -7.71 -9.44 43.78
N GLY A 478 -6.41 -9.14 43.91
CA GLY A 478 -5.84 -8.43 45.05
C GLY A 478 -5.90 -6.91 44.91
N ARG A 479 -6.83 -6.27 45.65
CA ARG A 479 -6.95 -4.81 45.83
C ARG A 479 -5.57 -4.14 46.01
N VAL A 480 -5.24 -3.18 45.15
CA VAL A 480 -3.84 -2.69 44.98
C VAL A 480 -3.59 -1.39 45.74
N PHE A 481 -4.44 -0.37 45.55
CA PHE A 481 -4.57 0.82 46.40
C PHE A 481 -5.96 1.46 46.20
N ASP A 482 -6.43 2.24 47.18
CA ASP A 482 -7.58 3.15 47.00
C ASP A 482 -7.01 4.52 46.58
N VAL A 483 -7.41 5.05 45.41
CA VAL A 483 -7.19 6.47 45.09
C VAL A 483 -8.31 7.27 45.75
N THR A 484 -7.96 8.33 46.48
CA THR A 484 -8.93 9.32 46.96
C THR A 484 -8.30 10.69 46.76
N ALA A 485 -8.24 11.10 45.50
CA ALA A 485 -7.65 12.36 45.07
C ALA A 485 -8.58 13.53 45.41
N GLY A 486 -8.60 13.92 46.69
CA GLY A 486 -9.25 15.15 47.12
C GLY A 486 -8.50 16.38 46.59
N TYR A 487 -8.79 16.77 45.34
CA TYR A 487 -8.33 18.00 44.69
C TYR A 487 -6.79 18.19 44.64
N THR A 488 -6.09 17.25 44.00
CA THR A 488 -4.64 17.31 43.80
C THR A 488 -4.26 18.27 42.67
N ARG A 489 -3.68 19.43 43.01
CA ARG A 489 -3.26 20.49 42.05
C ARG A 489 -2.14 20.10 41.04
N HIS A 490 -1.70 18.85 40.98
CA HIS A 490 -0.49 18.43 40.25
C HIS A 490 -0.69 17.07 39.57
N ARG A 491 -0.18 16.93 38.34
CA ARG A 491 -0.26 15.72 37.50
C ARG A 491 0.49 14.53 38.10
N HIS A 492 0.01 13.31 37.86
CA HIS A 492 0.64 12.06 38.27
C HIS A 492 0.99 11.19 37.04
N LYS A 493 2.06 10.39 37.10
CA LYS A 493 2.42 9.42 36.04
C LYS A 493 2.55 8.00 36.59
N LEU A 494 2.08 7.01 35.86
CA LEU A 494 2.20 5.57 36.15
C LEU A 494 3.10 4.90 35.09
N ARG A 495 4.18 4.29 35.57
CA ARG A 495 5.16 3.43 34.87
C ARG A 495 4.83 1.94 34.89
N PHE A 496 4.45 1.26 33.81
CA PHE A 496 4.29 -0.21 33.84
C PHE A 496 5.61 -0.95 33.58
N PHE A 497 5.75 -2.13 34.19
CA PHE A 497 6.79 -3.10 33.88
C PHE A 497 6.22 -4.52 34.10
N TYR A 498 6.16 -5.31 33.03
CA TYR A 498 5.87 -6.74 33.04
C TYR A 498 7.16 -7.54 33.32
N ARG A 499 7.06 -8.86 33.58
CA ARG A 499 8.22 -9.64 34.04
C ARG A 499 8.14 -11.16 33.95
#